data_AF-A0A2T2Y2A4-F1
#
_entry.id   AF-A0A2T2Y2A4-F1
#
_cell.length_a   1.000
_cell.length_b   1.000
_cell.length_c   1.000
_cell.angle_alpha   90.00
_cell.angle_beta   90.00
_cell.angle_gamma   90.00
#
_symmetry.space_group_name_H-M   'P 1'
#
loop_
_entity.id
_entity.type
_entity.pdbx_description
1 polymer ?
#
loop_
_entity_poly.entity_id
_entity_poly.type
_entity_poly.pdbx_seq_one_letter_code
_entity_poly.pdbx_strand_id
1 'polypeptide(L)' 'MQKQDPQALTNFDFLARSFAHMHALGHPIDISAVTGNMNAQQKAWFCARYEHYRKQAERARTRALEVC' A
#
# COMPACT_ATOMS: atom_id res chain seq x y z
N MET A 1 -24.41 -11.07 2.95
CA MET A 1 -23.38 -10.90 1.91
C MET A 1 -22.98 -9.42 1.88
N GLN A 2 -21.81 -9.08 2.46
CA GLN A 2 -21.27 -7.72 2.35
C GLN A 2 -20.84 -7.51 0.90
N LYS A 3 -21.59 -6.69 0.16
CA LYS A 3 -21.25 -6.29 -1.20
C LYS A 3 -19.91 -5.58 -1.12
N GLN A 4 -18.85 -6.21 -1.64
CA GLN A 4 -17.57 -5.54 -1.81
C GLN A 4 -17.79 -4.46 -2.85
N ASP A 5 -17.94 -3.22 -2.38
CA ASP A 5 -18.20 -2.08 -3.25
C ASP A 5 -16.97 -1.87 -4.16
N PRO A 6 -17.13 -1.85 -5.49
CA PRO A 6 -16.02 -1.68 -6.41
C PRO A 6 -15.23 -0.39 -6.14
N GLN A 7 -15.87 0.66 -5.63
CA GLN A 7 -15.17 1.89 -5.23
C GLN A 7 -14.25 1.68 -4.03
N ALA A 8 -14.63 0.82 -3.08
CA ALA A 8 -13.80 0.53 -1.92
C ALA A 8 -12.49 -0.17 -2.32
N LEU A 9 -12.54 -1.11 -3.27
CA LEU A 9 -11.35 -1.79 -3.78
C LEU A 9 -10.38 -0.81 -4.47
N THR A 10 -10.90 0.11 -5.28
CA THR A 10 -10.08 1.15 -5.93
C THR A 10 -9.45 2.09 -4.90
N ASN A 11 -10.20 2.46 -3.86
CA ASN A 11 -9.69 3.32 -2.79
C ASN A 11 -8.58 2.62 -1.99
N PHE A 12 -8.72 1.31 -1.74
CA PHE A 12 -7.69 0.52 -1.06
C PHE A 12 -6.43 0.32 -1.89
N ASP A 13 -6.53 0.15 -3.21
CA ASP A 13 -5.34 0.08 -4.09
C ASP A 13 -4.59 1.43 -4.08
N PHE A 14 -5.32 2.54 -4.17
CA PHE A 14 -4.75 3.88 -4.10
C PHE A 14 -4.02 4.13 -2.77
N LEU A 15 -4.63 3.74 -1.65
CA LEU A 15 -4.00 3.83 -0.33
C LEU A 15 -2.75 2.95 -0.27
N ALA A 16 -2.82 1.68 -0.69
CA ALA A 16 -1.68 0.78 -0.68
C ALA A 16 -0.49 1.33 -1.45
N ARG A 17 -0.73 1.94 -2.63
CA ARG A 17 0.31 2.58 -3.43
C ARG A 17 0.89 3.82 -2.76
N SER A 18 0.04 4.71 -2.26
CA SER A 18 0.46 5.97 -1.64
C SER A 18 1.29 5.73 -0.37
N PHE A 19 0.83 4.79 0.47
CA PHE A 19 1.54 4.40 1.69
C PHE A 19 2.88 3.72 1.40
N ALA A 20 2.95 2.86 0.38
CA ALA A 20 4.21 2.25 -0.03
C ALA A 20 5.23 3.30 -0.49
N HIS A 21 4.77 4.33 -1.22
CA HIS A 21 5.63 5.41 -1.67
C HIS A 21 6.12 6.26 -0.49
N MET A 22 5.21 6.65 0.42
CA MET A 22 5.58 7.38 1.64
C MET A 22 6.58 6.60 2.52
N HIS A 23 6.39 5.29 2.66
CA HIS A 23 7.36 4.43 3.37
C HIS A 23 8.73 4.45 2.69
N ALA A 24 8.80 4.37 1.36
CA ALA A 24 10.06 4.46 0.63
C ALA A 24 10.74 5.84 0.77
N LEU A 25 9.96 6.91 0.97
CA LEU A 25 10.47 8.25 1.28
C LEU A 25 10.93 8.42 2.74
N GLY A 26 10.73 7.40 3.59
CA GLY A 26 11.12 7.42 5.00
C GLY A 26 10.06 7.97 5.95
N HIS A 27 8.82 8.16 5.49
CA HIS A 27 7.73 8.53 6.39
C HIS A 27 7.25 7.31 7.19
N PRO A 28 7.05 7.45 8.52
CA PRO A 28 6.43 6.39 9.32
C PRO A 28 4.96 6.25 8.92
N ILE A 29 4.57 5.03 8.55
CA ILE A 29 3.21 4.69 8.14
C ILE A 29 2.61 3.68 9.10
N ASP A 30 1.44 4.00 9.64
CA ASP A 30 0.67 3.06 10.47
C ASP A 30 -0.30 2.25 9.61
N ILE A 31 0.14 1.05 9.20
CA ILE A 31 -0.70 0.12 8.43
C ILE A 31 -1.80 -0.50 9.31
N SER A 32 -1.60 -0.52 10.63
CA SER A 32 -2.59 -1.03 11.58
C SER A 32 -3.84 -0.14 11.59
N ALA A 33 -3.66 1.19 11.56
CA ALA A 33 -4.75 2.15 11.47
C ALA A 33 -5.59 1.98 10.19
N VAL A 34 -4.95 1.66 9.06
CA VAL A 34 -5.64 1.44 7.77
C VAL A 34 -6.36 0.09 7.75
N THR A 35 -5.71 -0.96 8.29
CA THR A 35 -6.27 -2.31 8.30
C THR A 35 -7.24 -2.57 9.45
N GLY A 36 -7.35 -1.66 10.42
CA GLY A 36 -8.27 -1.78 11.56
C GLY A 36 -9.75 -1.83 11.17
N ASN A 37 -10.11 -1.26 10.03
CA ASN A 37 -11.47 -1.31 9.47
C ASN A 37 -11.67 -2.43 8.44
N MET A 38 -10.64 -3.22 8.16
CA MET A 38 -10.67 -4.26 7.12
C MET A 38 -10.98 -5.63 7.71
N ASN A 39 -11.74 -6.44 6.97
CA ASN A 39 -11.88 -7.86 7.29
C ASN A 39 -10.59 -8.63 6.93
N ALA A 40 -10.46 -9.87 7.42
CA ALA A 40 -9.23 -10.67 7.24
C ALA A 40 -8.83 -10.84 5.76
N GLN A 41 -9.80 -10.99 4.85
CA GLN A 41 -9.54 -11.15 3.42
C GLN A 41 -9.05 -9.85 2.79
N GLN A 42 -9.67 -8.72 3.13
CA GLN A 42 -9.24 -7.38 2.70
C GLN A 42 -7.85 -7.04 3.24
N LYS A 43 -7.58 -7.40 4.50
CA LYS A 43 -6.27 -7.20 5.13
C LYS A 43 -5.18 -8.00 4.42
N ALA A 44 -5.42 -9.27 4.13
CA ALA A 44 -4.48 -10.10 3.38
C ALA A 44 -4.22 -9.54 1.97
N TRP A 45 -5.28 -9.12 1.27
CA TRP A 45 -5.17 -8.49 -0.03
C TRP A 45 -4.37 -7.17 0.01
N PHE A 46 -4.66 -6.30 0.98
CA PHE A 46 -3.98 -5.03 1.17
C PHE A 46 -2.50 -5.22 1.51
N CYS A 47 -2.16 -6.15 2.41
CA CYS A 47 -0.77 -6.47 2.76
C CYS A 47 0.02 -6.95 1.52
N ALA A 48 -0.54 -7.88 0.74
CA ALA A 48 0.11 -8.36 -0.47
C ALA A 48 0.34 -7.23 -1.49
N ARG A 49 -0.63 -6.32 -1.65
CA ARG A 49 -0.47 -5.18 -2.55
C ARG A 49 0.51 -4.13 -2.05
N TYR A 50 0.45 -3.82 -0.76
CA TYR A 50 1.38 -2.90 -0.12
C TYR A 50 2.82 -3.37 -0.29
N GLU A 51 3.14 -4.64 -0.02
CA GLU A 51 4.48 -5.18 -0.22
C GLU A 51 4.96 -5.09 -1.67
N HIS A 52 4.06 -5.36 -2.62
CA HIS A 52 4.37 -5.23 -4.04
C HIS A 52 4.75 -3.79 -4.42
N TYR A 53 3.95 -2.81 -3.98
CA TYR A 53 4.25 -1.40 -4.21
C TYR A 53 5.47 -0.92 -3.43
N ARG A 54 5.72 -1.45 -2.24
CA ARG A 54 6.91 -1.12 -1.44
C ARG A 54 8.19 -1.52 -2.17
N LYS A 55 8.25 -2.76 -2.66
CA LYS A 55 9.38 -3.24 -3.48
C LYS A 55 9.57 -2.43 -4.75
N GLN A 56 8.47 -2.01 -5.39
CA GLN A 56 8.56 -1.11 -6.56
C GLN A 56 9.10 0.27 -6.18
N ALA A 57 8.60 0.88 -5.09
CA ALA A 57 9.02 2.20 -4.64
C ALA A 57 10.48 2.20 -4.15
N GLU A 58 10.92 1.14 -3.45
CA GLU A 58 12.32 0.94 -3.06
C GLU A 58 13.22 0.83 -4.30
N ARG A 59 12.83 0.01 -5.31
CA ARG A 59 13.59 -0.09 -6.56
C ARG A 59 13.64 1.23 -7.33
N ALA A 60 12.52 1.95 -7.40
CA ALA A 60 12.46 3.26 -8.04
C ALA A 60 13.36 4.27 -7.32
N ARG A 61 13.43 4.23 -5.99
CA ARG A 61 14.32 5.06 -5.19
C ARG A 61 15.79 4.73 -5.43
N THR A 62 16.17 3.45 -5.48
CA THR A 62 17.54 3.04 -5.84
C THR A 62 17.89 3.58 -7.23
N ARG A 63 17.00 3.40 -8.21
CA ARG A 63 17.20 3.92 -9.57
C ARG A 63 17.29 5.44 -9.64
N ALA A 64 16.54 6.17 -8.81
CA ALA A 64 16.60 7.63 -8.75
C ALA A 64 17.90 8.13 -8.08
N LEU A 65 18.45 7.37 -7.11
CA LEU A 65 19.73 7.67 -6.48
C LEU A 65 20.94 7.32 -7.35
N GLU A 66 20.83 6.31 -8.22
CA GLU A 66 21.90 5.91 -9.17
C GLU A 66 22.07 6.87 -10.36
N VAL A 67 21.13 7.80 -10.56
CA VAL A 67 21.13 8.75 -11.69
C VAL A 67 21.54 10.17 -11.23
N CYS A 68 22.03 10.32 -10.01
CA CYS A 68 22.58 11.58 -9.49
C CYS A 68 24.11 11.60 -9.52
#